data_AF-X0WBH2-F1
#
_entry.id   AF-X0WBH2-F1
#
_cell.length_a   1.000
_cell.length_b   1.000
_cell.length_c   1.000
_cell.angle_alpha   90.00
_cell.angle_beta   90.00
_cell.angle_gamma   90.00
#
_symmetry.space_group_name_H-M   'P 1'
#
loop_
_entity.id
_entity.type
_entity.pdbx_description
1 polymer ?
#
loop_
_entity_poly.entity_id
_entity_poly.type
_entity_poly.pdbx_seq_one_letter_code
_entity_poly.pdbx_strand_id
1 'polypeptide(L)'
;MAGKKAAKRSRRKTSEPTLYPNSPLAEVVFEIRFPGEPAVECRRDDFFALVRQDFPKVWVPNIEAGQAVALQSYHFKSEDDKETLMVAINRFAYAT
;
A
#
# COMPACT_ATOMS: atom_id res chain seq x y z
N MET A 1 -26.42 50.64 -15.05
CA MET A 1 -27.03 49.30 -15.14
C MET A 1 -25.93 48.26 -15.28
N ALA A 2 -25.49 47.65 -14.19
CA ALA A 2 -24.65 46.45 -14.19
C ALA A 2 -24.72 45.79 -12.81
N GLY A 3 -25.78 45.02 -12.58
CA GLY A 3 -25.93 44.21 -11.36
C GLY A 3 -25.03 42.98 -11.44
N LYS A 4 -23.96 42.94 -10.65
CA LYS A 4 -23.14 41.74 -10.45
C LYS A 4 -23.95 40.71 -9.65
N LYS A 5 -24.40 39.64 -10.32
CA LYS A 5 -25.00 38.48 -9.65
C LYS A 5 -23.91 37.64 -8.98
N ALA A 6 -24.23 37.23 -7.75
CA ALA A 6 -23.40 36.47 -6.84
C ALA A 6 -23.04 35.07 -7.36
N ALA A 7 -21.81 34.64 -7.11
CA ALA A 7 -21.43 33.23 -7.11
C ALA A 7 -21.28 32.77 -5.65
N LYS A 8 -22.37 32.22 -5.08
CA LYS A 8 -22.36 31.62 -3.74
C LYS A 8 -21.64 30.27 -3.84
N ARG A 9 -20.32 30.26 -3.60
CA ARG A 9 -19.52 29.03 -3.48
C ARG A 9 -20.07 28.20 -2.31
N SER A 10 -20.87 27.19 -2.64
CA SER A 10 -21.28 26.15 -1.70
C SER A 10 -20.02 25.43 -1.22
N ARG A 11 -19.59 25.72 0.02
CA ARG A 11 -18.56 24.92 0.70
C ARG A 11 -19.11 23.51 0.82
N ARG A 12 -18.57 22.55 0.05
CA ARG A 12 -18.80 21.12 0.33
C ARG A 12 -18.38 20.89 1.78
N LYS A 13 -19.35 20.58 2.62
CA LYS A 13 -19.13 20.10 3.99
C LYS A 13 -18.41 18.76 3.82
N THR A 14 -17.11 18.72 4.05
CA THR A 14 -16.39 17.46 4.23
C THR A 14 -16.96 16.83 5.48
N SER A 15 -17.92 15.93 5.31
CA SER A 15 -18.39 15.09 6.40
C SER A 15 -17.19 14.30 6.91
N GLU A 16 -16.85 14.47 8.18
CA GLU A 16 -15.92 13.55 8.84
C GLU A 16 -16.44 12.13 8.62
N PRO A 17 -15.57 11.17 8.25
CA PRO A 17 -16.01 9.81 8.00
C PRO A 17 -16.58 9.23 9.30
N THR A 18 -17.89 8.98 9.30
CA THR A 18 -18.55 8.27 10.39
C THR A 18 -17.95 6.85 10.46
N LEU A 19 -17.02 6.62 11.39
CA LEU A 19 -16.47 5.30 11.69
C LEU A 19 -17.58 4.46 12.32
N TYR A 20 -18.26 3.65 11.52
CA TYR A 20 -19.23 2.70 12.04
C TYR A 20 -18.51 1.55 12.76
N PRO A 21 -19.04 1.05 13.89
CA PRO A 21 -18.41 -0.03 14.67
C PRO A 21 -18.10 -1.30 13.86
N ASN A 22 -18.87 -1.52 12.78
CA ASN A 22 -18.76 -2.68 11.90
C ASN A 22 -18.35 -2.27 10.46
N SER A 23 -17.67 -1.14 10.30
CA SER A 23 -17.12 -0.77 8.99
C SER A 23 -16.21 -1.90 8.52
N PRO A 24 -16.40 -2.44 7.29
CA PRO A 24 -15.53 -3.49 6.79
C PRO A 24 -14.09 -2.99 6.80
N LEU A 25 -13.18 -3.82 7.31
CA LEU A 25 -11.77 -3.52 7.42
C LEU A 25 -11.22 -3.28 6.00
N ALA A 26 -11.01 -2.02 5.64
CA ALA A 26 -10.66 -1.65 4.27
C ALA A 26 -9.17 -1.90 3.97
N GLU A 27 -8.31 -1.68 4.95
CA GLU A 27 -6.86 -1.82 4.83
C GLU A 27 -6.24 -1.96 6.24
N VAL A 28 -5.20 -2.79 6.36
CA VAL A 28 -4.37 -2.89 7.56
C VAL A 28 -2.92 -2.77 7.15
N VAL A 29 -2.21 -1.80 7.72
CA VAL A 29 -0.77 -1.64 7.53
C VAL A 29 -0.08 -1.91 8.87
N PHE A 30 0.86 -2.84 8.85
CA PHE A 30 1.74 -3.11 9.99
C PHE A 30 3.20 -2.93 9.56
N GLU A 31 3.97 -2.20 10.37
CA GLU A 31 5.42 -2.05 10.18
C GLU A 31 6.13 -3.07 11.07
N ILE A 32 6.91 -3.96 10.45
CA ILE A 32 7.77 -4.89 11.18
C ILE A 32 9.21 -4.41 11.02
N ARG A 33 9.86 -4.12 12.14
CA ARG A 33 11.27 -3.71 12.18
C ARG A 33 12.13 -4.94 12.46
N PHE A 34 13.00 -5.26 11.52
CA PHE A 34 13.97 -6.34 11.67
C PHE A 34 15.29 -5.79 12.23
N PRO A 35 16.11 -6.65 12.88
CA PRO A 35 17.54 -6.37 13.05
C PRO A 35 18.16 -6.00 11.70
N GLY A 36 19.26 -5.26 11.69
CA GLY A 36 19.96 -4.81 10.47
C GLY A 36 20.62 -5.95 9.69
N GLU A 37 19.84 -6.95 9.29
CA GLU A 37 20.28 -8.10 8.52
C GLU A 37 19.90 -7.90 7.05
N PRO A 38 20.87 -8.04 6.12
CA PRO A 38 20.61 -7.88 4.68
C PRO A 38 19.66 -8.95 4.14
N ALA A 39 19.48 -10.07 4.86
CA ALA A 39 18.60 -11.16 4.48
C ALA A 39 17.14 -10.73 4.32
N VAL A 40 16.69 -9.62 4.92
CA VAL A 40 15.30 -9.15 4.78
C VAL A 40 14.88 -8.89 3.33
N GLU A 41 15.82 -8.49 2.47
CA GLU A 41 15.56 -8.30 1.04
C GLU A 41 15.47 -9.64 0.30
N CYS A 42 16.31 -10.60 0.70
CA CYS A 42 16.40 -11.92 0.08
C CYS A 42 15.24 -12.85 0.47
N ARG A 43 14.54 -12.64 1.58
CA ARG A 43 13.51 -13.56 2.13
C ARG A 43 12.09 -13.31 1.63
N ARG A 44 11.93 -12.60 0.52
CA ARG A 44 10.61 -12.41 -0.12
C ARG A 44 10.06 -13.73 -0.67
N ASP A 45 10.93 -14.62 -1.09
CA ASP A 45 10.61 -15.98 -1.53
C ASP A 45 10.10 -16.85 -0.37
N ASP A 46 10.78 -16.82 0.78
CA ASP A 46 10.37 -17.47 2.02
C ASP A 46 8.98 -16.97 2.42
N PHE A 47 8.77 -15.64 2.39
CA PHE A 47 7.48 -15.05 2.69
C PHE A 47 6.39 -15.55 1.73
N PHE A 48 6.65 -15.54 0.42
CA PHE A 48 5.70 -16.05 -0.57
C PHE A 48 5.38 -17.53 -0.33
N ALA A 49 6.39 -18.36 -0.03
CA ALA A 49 6.19 -19.77 0.25
C ALA A 49 5.21 -20.03 1.41
N LEU A 50 5.21 -19.14 2.42
CA LEU A 50 4.31 -19.22 3.56
C LEU A 50 2.88 -18.80 3.22
N VAL A 51 2.69 -17.79 2.35
CA VAL A 51 1.37 -17.22 2.06
C VAL A 51 0.73 -17.73 0.77
N ARG A 52 1.46 -18.47 -0.08
CA ARG A 52 0.99 -18.89 -1.41
C ARG A 52 -0.25 -19.78 -1.42
N GLN A 53 -0.61 -20.40 -0.30
CA GLN A 53 -1.85 -21.19 -0.20
C GLN A 53 -3.08 -20.28 -0.29
N ASP A 54 -3.02 -19.11 0.35
CA ASP A 54 -4.11 -18.14 0.38
C ASP A 54 -3.95 -17.05 -0.69
N PHE A 55 -2.70 -16.69 -1.03
CA PHE A 55 -2.35 -15.65 -1.99
C PHE A 55 -1.46 -16.19 -3.14
N PRO A 56 -1.98 -17.06 -4.02
CA PRO A 56 -1.17 -17.74 -5.05
C PRO A 56 -0.70 -16.82 -6.19
N LYS A 57 -1.40 -15.70 -6.43
CA LYS A 57 -1.11 -14.78 -7.53
C LYS A 57 -0.07 -13.75 -7.09
N VAL A 58 1.03 -13.65 -7.82
CA VAL A 58 2.08 -12.65 -7.56
C VAL A 58 2.09 -11.60 -8.65
N TRP A 59 2.00 -10.32 -8.26
CA TRP A 59 2.27 -9.20 -9.14
C TRP A 59 3.57 -8.53 -8.72
N VAL A 60 4.55 -8.60 -9.62
CA VAL A 60 5.85 -7.95 -9.47
C VAL A 60 5.72 -6.53 -10.04
N PRO A 61 6.11 -5.49 -9.28
CA PRO A 61 6.01 -4.11 -9.73
C PRO A 61 6.83 -3.88 -11.00
N ASN A 62 6.27 -3.12 -11.95
CA ASN A 62 6.98 -2.73 -13.16
C ASN A 62 8.05 -1.69 -12.82
N ILE A 63 9.28 -1.88 -13.30
CA ILE A 63 10.44 -1.09 -12.88
C ILE A 63 10.71 -0.02 -13.92
N GLU A 64 10.68 1.24 -13.49
CA GLU A 64 11.14 2.38 -14.30
C GLU A 64 12.58 2.76 -13.94
N ALA A 65 13.30 3.36 -14.89
CA ALA A 65 14.65 3.85 -14.66
C ALA A 65 14.66 4.88 -13.52
N GLY A 66 15.54 4.67 -12.54
CA GLY A 66 15.66 5.54 -11.35
C GLY A 66 14.81 5.13 -10.15
N GLN A 67 14.03 4.05 -10.24
CA GLN A 67 13.32 3.51 -9.07
C GLN A 67 14.12 2.43 -8.34
N ALA A 68 14.07 2.47 -7.00
CA ALA A 68 14.62 1.41 -6.16
C ALA A 68 13.63 0.26 -6.03
N VAL A 69 13.88 -0.84 -6.74
CA VAL A 69 13.03 -2.06 -6.76
C VAL A 69 12.77 -2.62 -5.37
N ALA A 70 13.77 -2.53 -4.48
CA ALA A 70 13.66 -2.95 -3.09
C ALA A 70 12.57 -2.18 -2.31
N LEU A 71 12.26 -0.94 -2.69
CA LEU A 71 11.24 -0.13 -2.03
C LEU A 71 9.84 -0.33 -2.61
N GLN A 72 9.74 -0.93 -3.80
CA GLN A 72 8.45 -1.24 -4.40
C GLN A 72 7.81 -2.46 -3.75
N SER A 73 6.50 -2.40 -3.51
CA SER A 73 5.75 -3.50 -2.89
C SER A 73 5.54 -4.65 -3.87
N TYR A 74 5.77 -5.87 -3.40
CA TYR A 74 5.23 -7.07 -4.05
C TYR A 74 3.78 -7.22 -3.64
N HIS A 75 2.90 -7.51 -4.60
CA HIS A 75 1.49 -7.72 -4.32
C HIS A 75 1.19 -9.20 -4.48
N PHE A 76 0.77 -9.83 -3.38
CA PHE A 76 0.28 -11.19 -3.35
C PHE A 76 -1.25 -11.13 -3.28
N LYS A 77 -1.93 -11.74 -4.24
CA LYS A 77 -3.40 -11.68 -4.34
C LYS A 77 -4.02 -13.03 -4.10
N SER A 78 -5.20 -13.02 -3.47
CA SER A 78 -6.06 -14.20 -3.36
C SER A 78 -6.50 -14.67 -4.75
N GLU A 79 -6.91 -15.94 -4.85
CA GLU A 79 -7.36 -16.53 -6.11
C GLU A 79 -8.54 -15.74 -6.73
N ASP A 80 -9.38 -15.13 -5.90
CA ASP A 80 -10.53 -14.33 -6.32
C ASP A 80 -10.26 -12.82 -6.42
N ASP A 81 -9.00 -12.39 -6.26
CA ASP A 81 -8.55 -10.99 -6.31
C ASP A 81 -9.25 -10.06 -5.29
N LYS A 82 -9.90 -10.60 -4.25
CA LYS A 82 -10.57 -9.80 -3.20
C LYS A 82 -9.62 -9.32 -2.11
N GLU A 83 -8.56 -10.06 -1.84
CA GLU A 83 -7.59 -9.74 -0.81
C GLU A 83 -6.22 -9.53 -1.46
N THR A 84 -5.46 -8.56 -0.93
CA THR A 84 -4.10 -8.28 -1.40
C THR A 84 -3.20 -8.05 -0.21
N LEU A 85 -2.10 -8.80 -0.17
CA LEU A 85 -1.02 -8.61 0.78
C LEU A 85 0.12 -7.89 0.06
N MET A 86 0.52 -6.73 0.60
CA MET A 86 1.61 -5.91 0.06
C MET A 86 2.84 -5.98 0.96
N VAL A 87 4.00 -6.32 0.40
CA VAL A 87 5.27 -6.36 1.14
C VAL A 87 6.30 -5.46 0.47
N ALA A 88 6.76 -4.45 1.21
CA ALA A 88 7.82 -3.52 0.79
C ALA A 88 8.87 -3.32 1.88
N ILE A 89 10.06 -2.89 1.50
CA ILE A 89 11.07 -2.40 2.45
C ILE A 89 10.81 -0.92 2.70
N ASN A 90 10.60 -0.55 3.97
CA ASN A 90 10.27 0.82 4.36
C ASN A 90 11.39 1.82 4.02
N ARG A 91 12.66 1.44 4.23
CA ARG A 91 13.81 2.31 3.92
C ARG A 91 15.06 1.50 3.59
N PHE A 92 15.77 1.90 2.55
CA PHE A 92 17.08 1.39 2.17
C PHE A 92 18.02 2.58 1.97
N ALA A 93 19.16 2.60 2.67
CA ALA A 93 20.12 3.70 2.59
C ALA A 93 21.55 3.13 2.62
N TYR A 94 22.41 3.72 1.80
CA TYR A 94 23.84 3.48 1.78
C TYR A 94 24.56 4.79 2.11
N ALA A 95 25.54 4.74 3.01
CA ALA A 95 26.38 5.87 3.39
C ALA A 95 27.84 5.40 3.41
N THR A 96 28.74 6.28 2.98
CA THR A 96 30.20 6.08 2.95
C THR A 96 30.89 6.89 4.01
#